data_AF-A0A0P1FEI9-F1
#
_entry.id   AF-A0A0P1FEI9-F1
#
_cell.length_a   1.000
_cell.length_b   1.000
_cell.length_c   1.000
_cell.angle_alpha   90.00
_cell.angle_beta   90.00
_cell.angle_gamma   90.00
#
_symmetry.space_group_name_H-M   'P 1'
#
loop_
_entity.id
_entity.type
_entity.pdbx_description
1 polymer ?
#
loop_
_entity_poly.entity_id
_entity_poly.type
_entity_poly.pdbx_seq_one_letter_code
_entity_poly.pdbx_strand_id
1 'polypeptide(L)'
;MSKDTGLTDHGLDEGKEMKAETFISDDYRPAEGEPFMNEKQLEYFRRKLLAWKAEILDDSRDTIEGLQETTRNIPDVADRASEETDRALELRTRDRQRKLVSKIDAALRRIEEGEYGYCEVTGEPISLKRLDARPIATMSLEAQERHERREKVHRDD
;
A
#
# COMPACT_ATOMS: atom_id res chain seq x y z
N MET A 1 43.42 1.15 -37.80
CA MET A 1 43.30 2.58 -37.42
C MET A 1 42.22 3.16 -38.30
N SER A 2 41.10 3.70 -37.87
CA SER A 2 40.50 3.90 -36.55
C SER A 2 38.99 3.93 -36.77
N LYS A 3 38.24 3.36 -35.83
CA LYS A 3 36.78 3.51 -35.75
C LYS A 3 36.50 4.92 -35.22
N ASP A 4 35.52 5.62 -35.78
CA ASP A 4 34.90 6.74 -35.07
C ASP A 4 33.38 6.61 -35.17
N THR A 5 32.79 6.44 -34.00
CA THR A 5 31.37 6.18 -33.73
C THR A 5 30.79 7.44 -33.12
N GLY A 6 29.99 8.19 -33.87
CA GLY A 6 29.22 9.31 -33.37
C GLY A 6 27.90 8.84 -32.76
N LEU A 7 27.87 8.76 -31.43
CA LEU A 7 26.69 8.53 -30.60
C LEU A 7 26.21 9.90 -30.08
N THR A 8 25.00 10.32 -30.45
CA THR A 8 24.27 11.45 -29.83
C THR A 8 22.98 10.87 -29.26
N ASP A 9 22.87 10.84 -27.94
CA ASP A 9 22.16 11.80 -27.09
C ASP A 9 20.83 11.20 -26.64
N HIS A 10 20.81 10.76 -25.39
CA HIS A 10 19.60 10.76 -24.57
C HIS A 10 19.99 11.08 -23.13
N GLY A 11 19.83 12.37 -22.81
CA GLY A 11 19.00 12.78 -21.68
C GLY A 11 19.52 12.36 -20.32
N LEU A 12 20.21 13.31 -19.69
CA LEU A 12 20.60 13.29 -18.28
C LEU A 12 19.36 13.05 -17.40
N ASP A 13 19.39 11.95 -16.66
CA ASP A 13 18.50 11.66 -15.53
C ASP A 13 18.77 12.71 -14.45
N GLU A 14 18.00 13.80 -14.47
CA GLU A 14 18.07 14.85 -13.46
C GLU A 14 17.67 14.26 -12.11
N GLY A 15 18.65 14.27 -11.20
CA GLY A 15 18.57 13.68 -9.88
C GLY A 15 17.28 14.03 -9.14
N LYS A 16 16.53 12.99 -8.80
CA LYS A 16 15.41 13.04 -7.86
C LYS A 16 15.96 13.57 -6.53
N GLU A 17 15.75 14.85 -6.24
CA GLU A 17 16.06 15.47 -4.95
C GLU A 17 15.37 14.65 -3.85
N MET A 18 16.17 13.92 -3.07
CA MET A 18 15.73 13.26 -1.85
C MET A 18 15.36 14.38 -0.86
N LYS A 19 14.07 14.74 -0.81
CA LYS A 19 13.58 15.79 0.09
C LYS A 19 13.96 15.48 1.54
N ALA A 20 14.47 16.51 2.22
CA ALA A 20 14.95 16.47 3.58
C ALA A 20 13.98 15.74 4.52
N GLU A 21 14.52 14.90 5.41
CA GLU A 21 13.75 14.21 6.46
C GLU A 21 12.99 15.26 7.28
N THR A 22 11.68 15.32 7.09
CA THR A 22 10.81 16.21 7.86
C THR A 22 10.67 15.61 9.25
N PHE A 23 11.24 16.25 10.27
CA PHE A 23 11.12 15.77 11.65
C PHE A 23 9.75 16.15 12.23
N ILE A 24 8.91 15.14 12.46
CA ILE A 24 7.67 15.25 13.24
C ILE A 24 7.84 14.52 14.59
N SER A 25 7.15 15.00 15.62
CA SER A 25 7.10 14.35 16.92
C SER A 25 6.20 13.10 16.89
N ASP A 26 6.43 12.15 17.79
CA ASP A 26 5.68 10.87 17.83
C ASP A 26 4.19 11.05 18.17
N ASP A 27 3.86 12.14 18.87
CA ASP A 27 2.50 12.53 19.24
C ASP A 27 1.80 13.38 18.16
N TYR A 28 2.49 13.74 17.07
CA TYR A 28 1.88 14.53 16.00
C TYR A 28 0.69 13.79 15.36
N ARG A 29 -0.39 14.53 15.13
CA ARG A 29 -1.57 14.06 14.39
C ARG A 29 -1.99 15.13 13.38
N PRO A 30 -2.25 14.76 12.12
CA PRO A 30 -2.79 15.69 11.12
C PRO A 30 -4.07 16.37 11.60
N ALA A 31 -4.11 17.70 11.53
CA ALA A 31 -5.26 18.49 11.93
C ALA A 31 -5.85 19.28 10.75
N GLU A 32 -7.14 19.64 10.83
CA GLU A 32 -7.78 20.47 9.80
C GLU A 32 -7.35 21.94 9.85
N GLY A 33 -6.68 22.38 10.93
CA GLY A 33 -6.22 23.75 11.14
C GLY A 33 -4.89 24.11 10.47
N GLU A 34 -4.27 23.17 9.74
CA GLU A 34 -3.02 23.37 9.01
C GLU A 34 -3.23 23.14 7.51
N PRO A 35 -2.33 23.63 6.63
CA PRO A 35 -2.45 23.40 5.19
C PRO A 35 -2.55 21.91 4.87
N PHE A 36 -3.54 21.54 4.05
CA PHE A 36 -3.82 20.16 3.68
C PHE A 36 -2.63 19.54 2.93
N MET A 37 -2.23 18.33 3.33
CA MET A 37 -1.10 17.58 2.78
C MET A 37 0.21 18.36 2.78
N ASN A 38 0.45 19.13 3.84
CA ASN A 38 1.77 19.71 4.10
C ASN A 38 2.83 18.63 4.38
N GLU A 39 4.10 19.02 4.45
CA GLU A 39 5.23 18.11 4.68
C GLU A 39 5.07 17.25 5.94
N LYS A 40 4.50 17.79 7.02
CA LYS A 40 4.29 17.06 8.28
C LYS A 40 3.18 16.02 8.15
N GLN A 41 2.07 16.35 7.49
CA GLN A 41 0.98 15.42 7.24
C GLN A 41 1.43 14.27 6.33
N LEU A 42 2.15 14.59 5.25
CA LEU A 42 2.71 13.59 4.34
C LEU A 42 3.68 12.67 5.06
N GLU A 43 4.57 13.21 5.91
CA GLU A 43 5.48 12.39 6.72
C GLU A 43 4.74 11.48 7.70
N TYR A 44 3.69 11.98 8.36
CA TYR A 44 2.85 11.15 9.23
C TYR A 44 2.25 9.96 8.48
N PHE A 45 1.63 10.20 7.32
CA PHE A 45 1.05 9.12 6.52
C PHE A 45 2.11 8.20 5.92
N ARG A 46 3.28 8.72 5.55
CA ARG A 46 4.44 7.93 5.09
C ARG A 46 4.88 6.95 6.17
N ARG A 47 5.13 7.42 7.40
CA ARG A 47 5.49 6.56 8.55
C ARG A 47 4.42 5.52 8.82
N LYS A 48 3.15 5.92 8.82
CA LYS A 48 2.02 5.01 9.05
C LYS A 48 1.95 3.89 8.01
N LEU A 49 2.11 4.23 6.72
CA LEU A 49 2.11 3.27 5.62
C LEU A 49 3.32 2.33 5.69
N LEU A 50 4.51 2.85 6.01
CA LEU A 50 5.72 2.04 6.16
C LEU A 50 5.64 1.07 7.34
N ALA A 51 5.16 1.55 8.50
CA ALA A 51 4.93 0.70 9.66
C ALA A 51 3.94 -0.43 9.35
N TRP A 52 2.80 -0.08 8.73
CA TRP A 52 1.80 -1.07 8.35
C TRP A 52 2.32 -2.08 7.32
N LYS A 53 3.15 -1.64 6.35
CA LYS A 53 3.82 -2.54 5.42
C LYS A 53 4.76 -3.51 6.14
N ALA A 54 5.55 -3.01 7.09
CA ALA A 54 6.47 -3.82 7.87
C ALA A 54 5.73 -4.89 8.68
N GLU A 55 4.65 -4.53 9.36
CA GLU A 55 3.77 -5.46 10.09
C GLU A 55 3.28 -6.60 9.17
N ILE A 56 2.74 -6.26 7.99
CA ILE A 56 2.24 -7.29 7.05
C ILE A 56 3.35 -8.22 6.56
N LEU A 57 4.57 -7.70 6.35
CA LEU A 57 5.70 -8.49 5.89
C LEU A 57 6.23 -9.42 6.99
N ASP A 58 6.21 -8.97 8.24
CA ASP A 58 6.59 -9.77 9.41
C ASP A 58 5.59 -10.91 9.64
N ASP A 59 4.28 -10.60 9.65
CA ASP A 59 3.20 -11.60 9.72
C ASP A 59 3.32 -12.65 8.60
N SER A 60 3.63 -12.20 7.38
CA SER A 60 3.80 -13.10 6.24
C SER A 60 5.03 -13.99 6.38
N ARG A 61 6.08 -13.53 7.06
CA ARG A 61 7.29 -14.32 7.30
C ARG A 61 7.01 -15.40 8.34
N ASP A 62 6.39 -15.05 9.46
CA ASP A 62 6.03 -15.99 10.53
C ASP A 62 5.09 -17.11 10.00
N THR A 63 4.13 -16.74 9.16
CA THR A 63 3.24 -17.72 8.51
C THR A 63 4.01 -18.70 7.63
N ILE A 64 5.04 -18.25 6.89
CA ILE A 64 5.86 -19.12 6.04
C ILE A 64 6.70 -20.07 6.90
N GLU A 65 7.28 -19.57 7.99
CA GLU A 65 8.08 -20.38 8.91
C GLU A 65 7.21 -21.50 9.53
N GLY A 66 5.98 -21.18 9.97
CA GLY A 66 5.02 -22.18 10.47
C GLY A 66 4.61 -23.23 9.43
N LEU A 67 4.32 -22.80 8.19
CA LEU A 67 4.00 -23.71 7.08
C LEU A 67 5.11 -24.72 6.77
N GLN A 68 6.37 -24.27 6.85
CA GLN A 68 7.54 -25.12 6.64
C GLN A 68 7.71 -26.14 7.76
N GLU A 69 7.38 -25.77 9.01
CA GLU A 69 7.41 -26.68 10.15
C GLU A 69 6.33 -27.77 10.03
N THR A 70 5.09 -27.40 9.71
CA THR A 70 3.99 -28.36 9.51
C THR A 70 4.29 -29.35 8.38
N THR A 71 4.88 -28.88 7.27
CA THR A 71 5.25 -29.74 6.13
C THR A 71 6.33 -30.79 6.46
N ARG A 72 7.10 -30.62 7.55
CA ARG A 72 8.14 -31.58 7.97
C ARG A 72 7.57 -32.76 8.76
N ASN A 73 6.35 -32.65 9.28
CA ASN A 73 5.66 -33.75 9.93
C ASN A 73 4.87 -34.54 8.89
N ILE A 74 4.89 -35.88 8.98
CA ILE A 74 4.06 -36.73 8.14
C ILE A 74 2.72 -36.87 8.87
N PRO A 75 1.65 -36.19 8.41
CA PRO A 75 0.33 -36.35 9.01
C PRO A 75 -0.16 -37.78 8.88
N ASP A 76 -0.95 -38.22 9.86
CA ASP A 76 -1.74 -39.42 9.68
C ASP A 76 -2.88 -39.18 8.67
N VAL A 77 -3.61 -40.24 8.31
CA VAL A 77 -4.67 -40.16 7.30
C VAL A 77 -5.85 -39.29 7.75
N ALA A 78 -6.09 -39.17 9.06
CA ALA A 78 -7.16 -38.34 9.62
C ALA A 78 -6.79 -36.86 9.65
N ASP A 79 -5.53 -36.54 9.94
CA ASP A 79 -5.01 -35.17 10.04
C ASP A 79 -4.78 -34.52 8.67
N ARG A 80 -4.50 -35.34 7.64
CA ARG A 80 -4.21 -34.86 6.29
C ARG A 80 -5.29 -33.95 5.70
N ALA A 81 -6.57 -34.25 5.95
CA ALA A 81 -7.67 -33.44 5.41
C ALA A 81 -7.72 -32.03 6.04
N SER A 82 -7.50 -31.94 7.36
CA SER A 82 -7.47 -30.67 8.09
C SER A 82 -6.29 -29.81 7.66
N GLU A 83 -5.08 -30.39 7.59
CA GLU A 83 -3.88 -29.67 7.18
C GLU A 83 -3.97 -29.08 5.76
N GLU A 84 -4.58 -29.82 4.82
CA GLU A 84 -4.79 -29.31 3.47
C GLU A 84 -5.73 -28.10 3.46
N THR A 85 -6.79 -28.13 4.28
CA THR A 85 -7.72 -26.99 4.39
C THR A 85 -7.06 -25.77 5.03
N ASP A 86 -6.25 -25.96 6.06
CA ASP A 86 -5.53 -24.88 6.75
C ASP A 86 -4.51 -24.23 5.80
N ARG A 87 -3.73 -25.05 5.09
CA ARG A 87 -2.79 -24.59 4.06
C ARG A 87 -3.48 -23.79 2.95
N ALA A 88 -4.66 -24.24 2.51
CA ALA A 88 -5.43 -23.52 1.49
C ALA A 88 -5.93 -22.17 2.00
N LEU A 89 -6.31 -22.06 3.27
CA LEU A 89 -6.71 -20.81 3.91
C LEU A 89 -5.52 -19.85 4.02
N GLU A 90 -4.37 -20.32 4.46
CA GLU A 90 -3.13 -19.52 4.60
C GLU A 90 -2.67 -18.97 3.24
N LEU A 91 -2.69 -19.78 2.18
CA LEU A 91 -2.35 -19.31 0.83
C LEU A 91 -3.26 -18.16 0.36
N ARG A 92 -4.56 -18.23 0.66
CA ARG A 92 -5.51 -17.15 0.34
C ARG A 92 -5.25 -15.90 1.18
N THR A 93 -4.91 -16.04 2.45
CA THR A 93 -4.54 -14.93 3.34
C THR A 93 -3.31 -14.21 2.82
N ARG A 94 -2.25 -14.96 2.44
CA ARG A 94 -1.02 -14.41 1.87
C ARG A 94 -1.27 -13.66 0.56
N ASP A 95 -2.11 -14.19 -0.32
CA ASP A 95 -2.45 -13.50 -1.56
C ASP A 95 -3.18 -12.16 -1.31
N ARG A 96 -3.99 -12.06 -0.25
CA ARG A 96 -4.61 -10.81 0.19
C ARG A 96 -3.58 -9.84 0.76
N GLN A 97 -2.67 -10.32 1.62
CA GLN A 97 -1.57 -9.53 2.17
C GLN A 97 -0.68 -8.96 1.06
N ARG A 98 -0.30 -9.77 0.06
CA ARG A 98 0.48 -9.30 -1.12
C ARG A 98 -0.24 -8.18 -1.88
N LYS A 99 -1.54 -8.33 -2.13
CA LYS A 99 -2.35 -7.29 -2.78
C LYS A 99 -2.43 -6.03 -1.92
N LEU A 100 -2.50 -6.18 -0.60
CA LEU A 100 -2.52 -5.06 0.33
C LEU A 100 -1.19 -4.30 0.33
N VAL A 101 -0.04 -5.00 0.38
CA VAL A 101 1.29 -4.40 0.26
C VAL A 101 1.41 -3.61 -1.05
N SER A 102 0.93 -4.16 -2.17
CA SER A 102 0.93 -3.42 -3.45
C SER A 102 0.10 -2.12 -3.41
N LYS A 103 -0.99 -2.08 -2.64
CA LYS A 103 -1.79 -0.85 -2.43
C LYS A 103 -1.06 0.16 -1.54
N ILE A 104 -0.32 -0.32 -0.54
CA ILE A 104 0.53 0.53 0.30
C ILE A 104 1.66 1.14 -0.53
N ASP A 105 2.31 0.36 -1.38
CA ASP A 105 3.36 0.85 -2.28
C ASP A 105 2.82 1.89 -3.28
N ALA A 106 1.61 1.70 -3.78
CA ALA A 106 0.94 2.71 -4.62
C ALA A 106 0.66 4.00 -3.83
N ALA A 107 0.19 3.91 -2.59
CA ALA A 107 -0.04 5.07 -1.74
C ALA A 107 1.26 5.83 -1.42
N LEU A 108 2.36 5.12 -1.15
CA LEU A 108 3.69 5.71 -0.95
C LEU A 108 4.18 6.44 -2.21
N ARG A 109 3.98 5.85 -3.40
CA ARG A 109 4.31 6.49 -4.67
C ARG A 109 3.52 7.79 -4.87
N ARG A 110 2.22 7.78 -4.58
CA ARG A 110 1.38 8.99 -4.64
C ARG A 110 1.85 10.09 -3.68
N ILE A 111 2.47 9.75 -2.55
CA ILE A 111 3.09 10.75 -1.67
C ILE A 111 4.28 11.40 -2.39
N GLU A 112 5.12 10.61 -3.06
CA GLU A 112 6.28 11.11 -3.80
C GLU A 112 5.87 11.97 -5.01
N GLU A 113 4.76 11.61 -5.66
CA GLU A 113 4.21 12.32 -6.82
C GLU A 113 3.38 13.56 -6.42
N GLY A 114 3.10 13.75 -5.12
CA GLY A 114 2.30 14.88 -4.63
C GLY A 114 0.80 14.73 -4.83
N GLU A 115 0.32 13.53 -5.16
CA GLU A 115 -1.09 13.22 -5.42
C GLU A 115 -1.81 12.60 -4.22
N TYR A 116 -1.08 12.26 -3.16
CA TYR A 116 -1.65 11.65 -1.97
C TYR A 116 -2.65 12.60 -1.28
N GLY A 117 -3.74 12.03 -0.76
CA GLY A 117 -4.77 12.77 -0.06
C GLY A 117 -5.90 13.31 -0.95
N TYR A 118 -5.79 13.20 -2.27
CA TYR A 118 -6.82 13.65 -3.20
C TYR A 118 -7.56 12.49 -3.86
N CYS A 119 -8.84 12.68 -4.17
CA CYS A 119 -9.69 11.68 -4.80
C CYS A 119 -9.30 11.48 -6.26
N GLU A 120 -8.99 10.24 -6.67
CA GLU A 120 -8.60 9.91 -8.06
C GLU A 120 -9.72 10.16 -9.09
N VAL A 121 -10.98 10.25 -8.64
CA VAL A 121 -12.13 10.44 -9.53
C VAL A 121 -12.54 11.91 -9.64
N THR A 122 -12.44 12.67 -8.55
CA THR A 122 -12.97 14.04 -8.50
C THR A 122 -11.91 15.10 -8.30
N GLY A 123 -10.68 14.74 -7.92
CA GLY A 123 -9.62 15.67 -7.50
C GLY A 123 -9.83 16.30 -6.11
N GLU A 124 -11.00 16.09 -5.50
CA GLU A 124 -11.35 16.68 -4.21
C GLU A 124 -10.53 16.08 -3.04
N PRO A 125 -10.25 16.85 -1.98
CA PRO A 125 -9.60 16.35 -0.78
C PRO A 125 -10.33 15.17 -0.14
N ILE A 126 -9.59 14.12 0.19
CA ILE A 126 -10.06 13.03 1.05
C ILE A 126 -9.87 13.46 2.50
N SER A 127 -10.91 13.33 3.31
CA SER A 127 -10.85 13.80 4.71
C SER A 127 -9.72 13.12 5.50
N LEU A 128 -9.06 13.89 6.36
CA LEU A 128 -7.98 13.39 7.22
C LEU A 128 -8.44 12.21 8.07
N LYS A 129 -9.67 12.26 8.62
CA LYS A 129 -10.26 11.15 9.39
C LYS A 129 -10.36 9.86 8.58
N ARG A 130 -10.68 9.95 7.28
CA ARG A 130 -10.75 8.79 6.39
C ARG A 130 -9.38 8.25 6.05
N LEU A 131 -8.41 9.11 5.75
CA LEU A 131 -7.04 8.67 5.50
C LEU A 131 -6.39 8.08 6.76
N ASP A 132 -6.70 8.63 7.93
CA ASP A 132 -6.23 8.07 9.19
C ASP A 132 -6.85 6.68 9.44
N ALA A 133 -8.16 6.50 9.19
CA ALA A 133 -8.78 5.19 9.29
C ALA A 133 -8.30 4.21 8.19
N ARG A 134 -8.05 4.70 6.98
CA ARG A 134 -7.67 3.89 5.81
C ARG A 134 -6.69 4.66 4.91
N PRO A 135 -5.38 4.57 5.17
CA PRO A 135 -4.37 5.41 4.50
C PRO A 135 -4.13 5.04 3.03
N ILE A 136 -4.68 3.93 2.55
CA ILE A 136 -4.68 3.50 1.15
C ILE A 136 -5.94 3.93 0.39
N ALA A 137 -6.82 4.72 1.00
CA ALA A 137 -8.05 5.18 0.34
C ALA A 137 -7.71 6.10 -0.83
N THR A 138 -8.19 5.76 -2.02
CA THR A 138 -7.93 6.53 -3.24
C THR A 138 -9.07 7.47 -3.65
N MET A 139 -10.24 7.31 -3.02
CA MET A 139 -11.46 8.06 -3.32
C MET A 139 -12.01 8.72 -2.06
N SER A 140 -12.74 9.82 -2.22
CA SER A 140 -13.57 10.40 -1.15
C SER A 140 -14.75 9.47 -0.80
N LEU A 141 -15.40 9.71 0.35
CA LEU A 141 -16.59 8.94 0.76
C LEU A 141 -17.69 9.02 -0.30
N GLU A 142 -18.04 10.23 -0.71
CA GLU A 142 -19.10 10.47 -1.69
C GLU A 142 -18.78 9.82 -3.05
N ALA A 143 -17.52 9.90 -3.51
CA ALA A 143 -17.11 9.26 -4.74
C ALA A 143 -17.22 7.72 -4.61
N GLN A 144 -16.81 7.16 -3.47
CA GLN A 144 -16.92 5.73 -3.23
C GLN A 144 -18.37 5.27 -3.18
N GLU A 145 -19.26 5.98 -2.48
CA GLU A 145 -20.69 5.66 -2.43
C GLU A 145 -21.35 5.70 -3.80
N ARG A 146 -20.98 6.66 -4.65
CA ARG A 146 -21.45 6.73 -6.04
C ARG A 146 -20.97 5.55 -6.87
N HIS A 147 -19.70 5.15 -6.71
CA HIS A 147 -19.14 3.99 -7.39
C HIS A 147 -19.88 2.71 -6.99
N GLU A 148 -20.03 2.46 -5.70
CA GLU A 148 -20.73 1.27 -5.17
C GLU A 148 -22.21 1.23 -5.59
N ARG A 149 -22.89 2.38 -5.68
CA ARG A 149 -24.27 2.44 -6.18
C ARG A 149 -24.37 2.03 -7.65
N ARG A 150 -23.43 2.47 -8.50
CA ARG A 150 -23.41 2.11 -9.92
C ARG A 150 -23.12 0.63 -10.14
N GLU A 151 -22.19 0.07 -9.37
CA GLU A 151 -21.89 -1.37 -9.45
C GLU A 151 -23.07 -2.25 -9.04
N LYS A 152 -23.85 -1.85 -8.03
CA LYS A 152 -25.07 -2.58 -7.63
C LYS A 152 -26.11 -2.63 -8.75
N VAL A 153 -26.37 -1.49 -9.40
CA VAL A 153 -27.34 -1.43 -10.51
C VAL A 153 -26.93 -2.36 -11.66
N HIS A 154 -25.64 -2.43 -11.99
CA HIS A 154 -25.16 -3.30 -13.08
C HIS A 154 -25.07 -4.79 -12.75
N ARG A 155 -25.17 -5.19 -11.47
CA ARG A 155 -25.13 -6.59 -11.07
C ARG A 155 -26.51 -7.25 -11.08
N ASP A 156 -27.56 -6.43 -11.02
CA ASP A 156 -28.96 -6.86 -10.95
C ASP A 156 -29.65 -6.89 -12.34
N ASP A 157 -28.93 -6.49 -13.41
CA ASP A 157 -29.30 -6.62 -14.84
C ASP A 157 -28.62 -7.84 -15.48
#